data_AF-A0A935YDU7-F1
#
_entry.id   AF-A0A935YDU7-F1
#
_cell.length_a   1.000
_cell.length_b   1.000
_cell.length_c   1.000
_cell.angle_alpha   90.00
_cell.angle_beta   90.00
_cell.angle_gamma   90.00
#
_symmetry.space_group_name_H-M   'P 1'
#
loop_
_entity.id
_entity.type
_entity.pdbx_description
1 polymer ?
#
loop_
_entity_poly.entity_id
_entity_poly.type
_entity_poly.pdbx_seq_one_letter_code
_entity_poly.pdbx_strand_id
1 'polypeptide(L)'
;MTGRHVTGVGIPSSIRAALLLGASLVSSGCAVDQMGAIASSVHRADGAWVVDVYSLGGYVRSRADDPGLQLGFGRRSYVFDLRDDQELTPGWHFFAVDLLDRPAVATDSWTVGLEMGLARDDLSANAGLIATTRMARLDASESVAYALSYRPSQPQATRFAYLSYLAN
;
A
#
# COMPACT_ATOMS: atom_id res chain seq x y z
N MET A 1 2.23 -52.81 -25.66
CA MET A 1 1.87 -52.23 -24.34
C MET A 1 3.17 -51.83 -23.66
N THR A 2 3.57 -50.56 -23.76
CA THR A 2 4.82 -50.02 -23.20
C THR A 2 4.47 -48.90 -22.22
N GLY A 3 4.70 -49.15 -20.93
CA GLY A 3 4.39 -48.22 -19.84
C GLY A 3 5.34 -47.02 -19.84
N ARG A 4 4.77 -45.82 -19.90
CA ARG A 4 5.49 -44.56 -19.67
C ARG A 4 5.67 -44.35 -18.17
N HIS A 5 6.91 -44.36 -17.70
CA HIS A 5 7.28 -43.82 -16.40
C HIS A 5 7.03 -42.30 -16.40
N VAL A 6 6.06 -41.85 -15.60
CA VAL A 6 5.87 -40.45 -15.26
C VAL A 6 6.85 -40.11 -14.14
N THR A 7 7.96 -39.47 -14.47
CA THR A 7 8.85 -38.87 -13.47
C THR A 7 8.18 -37.62 -12.92
N GLY A 8 7.63 -37.72 -11.71
CA GLY A 8 7.11 -36.58 -10.97
C GLY A 8 8.22 -35.57 -10.74
N VAL A 9 8.01 -34.32 -11.20
CA VAL A 9 8.89 -33.19 -10.90
C VAL A 9 8.77 -32.91 -9.41
N GLY A 10 9.67 -33.50 -8.62
CA GLY A 10 9.76 -33.25 -7.19
C GLY A 10 10.22 -31.81 -6.98
N ILE A 11 9.35 -30.96 -6.43
CA ILE A 11 9.71 -29.62 -5.98
C ILE A 11 10.92 -29.77 -5.04
N PRO A 12 12.09 -29.15 -5.35
CA PRO A 12 13.30 -29.30 -4.56
C PRO A 12 13.08 -28.83 -3.11
N SER A 13 13.79 -29.46 -2.17
CA SER A 13 13.59 -29.27 -0.72
C SER A 13 13.74 -27.82 -0.27
N SER A 14 14.58 -27.02 -0.94
CA SER A 14 14.75 -25.59 -0.71
C SER A 14 13.48 -24.79 -1.04
N ILE A 15 12.79 -25.13 -2.13
CA ILE A 15 11.52 -24.49 -2.51
C ILE A 15 10.41 -24.91 -1.56
N ARG A 16 10.39 -26.16 -1.09
CA ARG A 16 9.45 -26.61 -0.06
C ARG A 16 9.66 -25.89 1.27
N ALA A 17 10.91 -25.71 1.70
CA ALA A 17 11.24 -24.97 2.90
C ALA A 17 10.86 -23.50 2.77
N ALA A 18 11.11 -22.86 1.61
CA ALA A 18 10.70 -21.49 1.33
C ALA A 18 9.17 -21.33 1.30
N LEU A 19 8.44 -22.29 0.71
CA LEU A 19 6.98 -22.33 0.72
C LEU A 19 6.42 -22.54 2.13
N LEU A 20 7.03 -23.41 2.93
CA LEU A 20 6.62 -23.65 4.31
C LEU A 20 6.93 -22.46 5.21
N LEU A 21 8.08 -21.81 5.06
CA LEU A 21 8.43 -20.57 5.74
C LEU A 21 7.51 -19.42 5.32
N GLY A 22 7.22 -19.29 4.03
CA GLY A 22 6.25 -18.33 3.51
C GLY A 22 4.84 -18.58 4.05
N ALA A 23 4.37 -19.83 4.02
CA ALA A 23 3.06 -20.21 4.55
C ALA A 23 2.98 -20.03 6.08
N SER A 24 4.06 -20.33 6.80
CA SER A 24 4.09 -20.13 8.25
C SER A 24 4.12 -18.65 8.62
N LEU A 25 4.86 -17.80 7.91
CA LEU A 25 4.81 -16.33 8.03
C LEU A 25 3.40 -15.78 7.74
N VAL A 26 2.76 -16.26 6.67
CA VAL A 26 1.37 -15.91 6.32
C VAL A 26 0.39 -16.32 7.43
N SER A 27 0.63 -17.47 8.09
CA SER A 27 -0.23 -17.97 9.17
C SER A 27 0.05 -17.38 10.56
N SER A 28 1.21 -16.73 10.76
CA SER A 28 1.64 -16.25 12.10
C SER A 28 1.70 -14.74 12.24
N GLY A 29 1.68 -13.97 11.15
CA GLY A 29 1.60 -12.51 11.19
C GLY A 29 0.35 -11.99 10.48
N CYS A 30 -0.74 -11.76 11.22
CA CYS A 30 -1.72 -10.78 10.77
C CYS A 30 -1.14 -9.41 11.06
N ALA A 31 -0.69 -8.70 10.04
CA ALA A 31 -0.36 -7.30 10.15
C ALA A 31 -1.66 -6.49 10.24
N VAL A 32 -1.75 -5.60 11.23
CA VAL A 32 -2.90 -4.70 11.42
C VAL A 32 -2.39 -3.27 11.34
N ASP A 33 -2.83 -2.57 10.30
CA ASP A 33 -2.49 -1.17 10.00
C ASP A 33 -1.00 -0.88 9.87
N GLN A 34 -0.41 -0.39 10.95
CA GLN A 34 0.98 0.04 11.02
C GLN A 34 1.82 -1.10 11.61
N MET A 35 1.19 -1.98 12.40
CA MET A 35 1.87 -3.02 13.16
C MET A 35 1.93 -4.32 12.38
N GLY A 36 3.14 -4.85 12.20
CA GLY A 36 3.39 -6.06 11.41
C GLY A 36 3.64 -5.79 9.93
N ALA A 37 3.73 -4.52 9.51
CA ALA A 37 4.29 -4.17 8.21
C ALA A 37 5.73 -4.69 8.11
N ILE A 38 6.12 -5.27 6.98
CA ILE A 38 7.48 -5.83 6.86
C ILE A 38 8.51 -4.70 6.79
N ALA A 39 8.21 -3.70 5.98
CA ALA A 39 9.05 -2.53 5.80
C ALA A 39 8.19 -1.35 5.33
N SER A 40 8.62 -0.14 5.65
CA SER A 40 8.05 1.07 5.10
C SER A 40 9.15 2.06 4.75
N SER A 41 8.96 2.89 3.74
CA SER A 41 9.88 3.97 3.38
C SER A 41 9.17 5.30 3.34
N VAL A 42 9.69 6.27 4.09
CA VAL A 42 9.16 7.62 4.19
C VAL A 42 10.07 8.57 3.42
N HIS A 43 9.48 9.33 2.51
CA HIS A 43 10.17 10.30 1.67
C HIS A 43 9.52 11.67 1.79
N ARG A 44 10.35 12.69 2.02
CA ARG A 44 9.93 14.09 1.83
C ARG A 44 10.10 14.44 0.36
N ALA A 45 9.05 14.95 -0.25
CA ALA A 45 9.04 15.40 -1.64
C ALA A 45 8.57 16.86 -1.70
N ASP A 46 8.52 17.43 -2.90
CA ASP A 46 8.13 18.84 -3.09
C ASP A 46 6.64 19.01 -2.76
N GLY A 47 6.34 19.67 -1.63
CA GLY A 47 4.98 19.88 -1.14
C GLY A 47 4.28 18.64 -0.59
N ALA A 48 4.96 17.50 -0.45
CA ALA A 48 4.36 16.24 -0.01
C ALA A 48 5.25 15.36 0.89
N TRP A 49 4.61 14.53 1.69
CA TRP A 49 5.18 13.30 2.21
C TRP A 49 4.69 12.12 1.37
N VAL A 50 5.59 11.18 1.07
CA VAL A 50 5.25 9.90 0.45
C VAL A 50 5.67 8.78 1.39
N VAL A 51 4.71 7.95 1.79
CA VAL A 51 4.94 6.80 2.68
C VAL A 51 4.59 5.53 1.92
N ASP A 52 5.59 4.74 1.57
CA ASP A 52 5.39 3.40 1.03
C ASP A 52 5.40 2.38 2.17
N VAL A 53 4.40 1.52 2.22
CA VAL A 53 4.24 0.41 3.18
C VAL A 53 4.27 -0.89 2.39
N TYR A 54 5.15 -1.81 2.78
CA TYR A 54 5.33 -3.12 2.17
C TYR A 54 4.84 -4.21 3.11
N SER A 55 3.98 -5.08 2.59
CA SER A 55 3.30 -6.14 3.34
C SER A 55 3.50 -7.50 2.67
N LEU A 56 3.58 -8.55 3.48
CA LEU A 56 3.50 -9.95 3.06
C LEU A 56 2.60 -10.69 4.03
N GLY A 57 1.73 -11.56 3.51
CA GLY A 57 0.76 -12.30 4.32
C GLY A 57 -0.55 -11.55 4.45
N GLY A 58 -1.16 -11.61 5.64
CA GLY A 58 -2.41 -10.92 5.91
C GLY A 58 -2.20 -9.51 6.40
N TYR A 59 -2.85 -8.54 5.77
CA TYR A 59 -2.75 -7.12 6.09
C TYR A 59 -4.14 -6.49 6.22
N VAL A 60 -4.51 -6.13 7.44
CA VAL A 60 -5.74 -5.39 7.75
C VAL A 60 -5.46 -3.90 7.63
N ARG A 61 -6.34 -3.19 6.93
CA ARG A 61 -6.34 -1.75 6.77
C ARG A 61 -7.59 -1.18 7.44
N SER A 62 -7.40 -0.33 8.44
CA SER A 62 -8.45 0.27 9.27
C SER A 62 -8.52 1.79 9.14
N ARG A 63 -7.53 2.41 8.46
CA ARG A 63 -7.55 3.84 8.16
C ARG A 63 -8.87 4.22 7.48
N ALA A 64 -9.47 5.32 7.92
CA ALA A 64 -10.78 5.76 7.45
C ALA A 64 -10.84 6.05 5.94
N ASP A 65 -9.72 6.52 5.36
CA ASP A 65 -9.57 6.79 3.93
C ASP A 65 -9.23 5.54 3.11
N ASP A 66 -8.88 4.42 3.76
CA ASP A 66 -8.43 3.22 3.08
C ASP A 66 -8.73 1.89 3.81
N PRO A 67 -10.00 1.61 4.17
CA PRO A 67 -10.36 0.38 4.88
C PRO A 67 -10.33 -0.85 3.95
N GLY A 68 -9.93 -1.99 4.51
CA GLY A 68 -10.04 -3.31 3.86
C GLY A 68 -9.04 -4.35 4.34
N LEU A 69 -8.96 -5.46 3.60
CA LEU A 69 -8.03 -6.56 3.89
C LEU A 69 -7.22 -6.88 2.63
N GLN A 70 -5.98 -7.28 2.81
CA GLN A 70 -5.14 -7.83 1.77
C GLN A 70 -4.54 -9.15 2.26
N LEU A 71 -4.46 -10.14 1.38
CA LEU A 71 -3.71 -11.38 1.59
C LEU A 71 -2.74 -11.56 0.42
N GLY A 72 -1.44 -11.61 0.67
CA GLY A 72 -0.43 -11.79 -0.38
C GLY A 72 0.77 -10.89 -0.19
N PHE A 73 1.41 -10.49 -1.29
CA PHE A 73 2.48 -9.48 -1.27
C PHE A 73 1.96 -8.18 -1.85
N GLY A 74 2.32 -7.05 -1.26
CA GLY A 74 1.94 -5.77 -1.86
C GLY A 74 2.72 -4.58 -1.33
N ARG A 75 2.51 -3.47 -2.02
CA ARG A 75 2.94 -2.14 -1.61
C ARG A 75 1.72 -1.23 -1.59
N ARG A 76 1.69 -0.34 -0.60
CA ARG A 76 0.76 0.78 -0.57
C ARG A 76 1.52 2.07 -0.35
N SER A 77 1.27 3.06 -1.17
CA SER A 77 1.86 4.38 -1.10
C SER A 77 0.79 5.37 -0.66
N TYR A 78 1.07 6.14 0.38
CA TYR A 78 0.25 7.23 0.84
C TYR A 78 0.95 8.54 0.53
N VAL A 79 0.27 9.43 -0.18
CA VAL A 79 0.75 10.78 -0.44
C VAL A 79 -0.01 11.73 0.47
N PHE A 80 0.71 12.45 1.32
CA PHE A 80 0.16 13.51 2.15
C PHE A 80 0.72 14.85 1.68
N ASP A 81 -0.07 15.92 1.77
CA ASP A 81 0.47 17.27 1.56
C ASP A 81 1.37 17.70 2.73
N LEU A 82 2.08 18.82 2.61
CA LEU A 82 2.92 19.39 3.69
C LEU A 82 2.21 20.52 4.48
N ARG A 83 0.88 20.55 4.57
CA ARG A 83 0.15 21.68 5.19
C ARG A 83 0.39 21.85 6.70
N ASP A 84 0.65 20.77 7.41
CA ASP A 84 0.70 20.75 8.87
C ASP A 84 2.14 20.68 9.42
N ASP A 85 2.30 21.04 10.68
CA ASP A 85 3.57 20.97 11.44
C ASP A 85 3.97 19.52 11.81
N GLN A 86 3.09 18.55 11.59
CA GLN A 86 3.38 17.15 11.83
C GLN A 86 4.37 16.62 10.78
N GLU A 87 5.64 16.51 11.19
CA GLU A 87 6.70 15.93 10.38
C GLU A 87 6.80 14.43 10.57
N LEU A 88 6.96 13.70 9.47
CA LEU A 88 7.35 12.29 9.49
C LEU A 88 8.87 12.18 9.50
N THR A 89 9.39 11.12 10.12
CA THR A 89 10.83 10.84 10.08
C THR A 89 11.19 10.16 8.75
N PRO A 90 12.02 10.77 7.87
CA PRO A 90 12.40 10.16 6.61
C PRO A 90 13.24 8.89 6.80
N GLY A 91 13.15 7.98 5.84
CA GLY A 91 13.98 6.76 5.80
C GLY A 91 13.17 5.47 5.87
N TRP A 92 13.88 4.37 6.09
CA TRP A 92 13.29 3.04 6.21
C TRP A 92 12.89 2.75 7.65
N HIS A 93 11.67 2.25 7.79
CA HIS A 93 11.10 1.79 9.05
C HIS A 93 10.70 0.33 8.91
N PHE A 94 10.81 -0.44 9.98
CA PHE A 94 10.49 -1.87 9.99
C PHE A 94 9.49 -2.15 11.10
N PHE A 95 8.54 -3.05 10.86
CA PHE A 95 7.47 -3.45 11.79
C PHE A 95 6.40 -2.40 12.10
N ALA A 96 6.76 -1.11 12.07
CA ALA A 96 5.89 0.02 12.29
C ALA A 96 6.32 1.23 11.45
N VAL A 97 5.37 2.07 11.08
CA VAL A 97 5.59 3.41 10.53
C VAL A 97 4.47 4.31 11.03
N ASP A 98 4.79 5.55 11.37
CA ASP A 98 3.78 6.54 11.71
C ASP A 98 3.18 7.09 10.41
N LEU A 99 1.86 6.99 10.28
CA LEU A 99 1.08 7.68 9.26
C LEU A 99 0.36 8.88 9.89
N LEU A 100 0.21 9.95 9.11
CA LEU A 100 -0.50 11.14 9.57
C LEU A 100 -1.99 10.80 9.79
N ASP A 101 -2.57 11.34 10.87
CA ASP A 101 -3.98 11.12 11.26
C ASP A 101 -4.93 12.02 10.46
N ARG A 102 -4.83 11.93 9.14
CA ARG A 102 -5.64 12.66 8.16
C ARG A 102 -5.65 11.92 6.83
N PRO A 103 -6.63 12.20 5.95
CA PRO A 103 -6.71 11.55 4.65
C PRO A 103 -5.48 11.83 3.78
N ALA A 104 -4.94 10.81 3.13
CA ALA A 104 -3.94 10.97 2.09
C ALA A 104 -4.57 11.62 0.86
N VAL A 105 -3.90 12.60 0.25
CA VAL A 105 -4.36 13.27 -0.99
C VAL A 105 -4.44 12.30 -2.16
N ALA A 106 -3.60 11.26 -2.14
CA ALA A 106 -3.69 10.11 -3.03
C ALA A 106 -3.15 8.86 -2.33
N THR A 107 -3.71 7.72 -2.72
CA THR A 107 -3.19 6.41 -2.38
C THR A 107 -2.91 5.65 -3.66
N ASP A 108 -1.76 5.01 -3.74
CA ASP A 108 -1.40 4.08 -4.81
C ASP A 108 -1.14 2.72 -4.20
N SER A 109 -1.56 1.66 -4.85
CA SER A 109 -1.42 0.32 -4.31
C SER A 109 -1.20 -0.69 -5.41
N TRP A 110 -0.37 -1.67 -5.11
CA TRP A 110 -0.31 -2.88 -5.90
C TRP A 110 -0.25 -4.10 -5.00
N THR A 111 -0.96 -5.15 -5.40
CA THR A 111 -1.13 -6.39 -4.67
C THR A 111 -0.94 -7.56 -5.63
N VAL A 112 -0.16 -8.56 -5.25
CA VAL A 112 -0.18 -9.90 -5.84
C VAL A 112 -0.79 -10.82 -4.79
N GLY A 113 -2.07 -11.18 -4.98
CA GLY A 113 -2.82 -11.96 -4.02
C GLY A 113 -4.32 -11.67 -4.06
N LEU A 114 -4.93 -11.60 -2.89
CA LEU A 114 -6.34 -11.26 -2.70
C LEU A 114 -6.44 -9.87 -2.06
N GLU A 115 -7.36 -9.05 -2.54
CA GLU A 115 -7.68 -7.76 -1.94
C GLU A 115 -9.19 -7.65 -1.73
N MET A 116 -9.58 -7.34 -0.51
CA MET A 116 -10.94 -6.97 -0.16
C MET A 116 -10.98 -5.49 0.20
N GLY A 117 -11.75 -4.72 -0.57
CA GLY A 117 -12.01 -3.31 -0.29
C GLY A 117 -13.27 -3.16 0.56
N LEU A 118 -13.20 -2.36 1.62
CA LEU A 118 -14.34 -2.03 2.50
C LEU A 118 -14.68 -0.53 2.42
N ALA A 119 -14.55 0.08 1.24
CA ALA A 119 -14.91 1.48 1.08
C ALA A 119 -16.42 1.63 1.36
N ARG A 120 -16.83 2.77 1.96
CA ARG A 120 -18.21 3.02 2.42
C ARG A 120 -19.30 2.69 1.40
N ASP A 121 -18.98 2.74 0.11
CA ASP A 121 -19.93 2.56 -0.99
C ASP A 121 -19.59 1.38 -1.92
N ASP A 122 -18.47 0.69 -1.70
CA ASP A 122 -18.00 -0.40 -2.55
C ASP A 122 -17.33 -1.51 -1.72
N LEU A 123 -18.08 -2.61 -1.54
CA LEU A 123 -17.52 -3.88 -1.10
C LEU A 123 -16.99 -4.60 -2.34
N SER A 124 -15.67 -4.84 -2.36
CA SER A 124 -15.02 -5.52 -3.49
C SER A 124 -14.15 -6.67 -3.01
N ALA A 125 -14.01 -7.70 -3.84
CA ALA A 125 -13.08 -8.80 -3.65
C ALA A 125 -12.39 -9.09 -4.99
N ASN A 126 -11.07 -8.91 -5.02
CA ASN A 126 -10.25 -9.06 -6.22
C ASN A 126 -9.16 -10.11 -5.98
N ALA A 127 -8.75 -10.80 -7.03
CA ALA A 127 -7.68 -11.80 -6.98
C ALA A 127 -6.72 -11.64 -8.17
N GLY A 128 -5.42 -11.81 -7.93
CA GLY A 128 -4.38 -11.74 -8.95
C GLY A 128 -3.43 -10.56 -8.72
N LEU A 129 -3.00 -9.92 -9.82
CA LEU A 129 -2.28 -8.65 -9.78
C LEU A 129 -3.31 -7.52 -9.80
N ILE A 130 -3.39 -6.76 -8.72
CA ILE A 130 -4.33 -5.67 -8.54
C ILE A 130 -3.51 -4.41 -8.37
N ALA A 131 -3.76 -3.38 -9.17
CA ALA A 131 -3.09 -2.10 -9.08
C ALA A 131 -4.13 -0.98 -9.10
N THR A 132 -4.14 -0.16 -8.05
CA THR A 132 -5.19 0.83 -7.82
C THR A 132 -4.59 2.13 -7.33
N THR A 133 -4.89 3.21 -8.03
CA THR A 133 -4.64 4.58 -7.56
C THR A 133 -5.97 5.25 -7.23
N ARG A 134 -6.08 5.85 -6.05
CA ARG A 134 -7.28 6.56 -5.55
C ARG A 134 -6.89 7.95 -5.07
N MET A 135 -7.63 8.96 -5.49
CA MET A 135 -7.51 10.33 -4.96
C MET A 135 -8.33 10.47 -3.68
N ALA A 136 -7.96 11.42 -2.82
CA ALA A 136 -8.78 11.78 -1.66
C ALA A 136 -10.20 12.13 -2.10
N ARG A 137 -11.20 11.64 -1.35
CA ARG A 137 -12.55 12.17 -1.45
C ARG A 137 -12.56 13.55 -0.81
N LEU A 138 -13.08 14.53 -1.52
CA LEU A 138 -13.34 15.87 -1.01
C LEU A 138 -14.80 15.94 -0.57
N ASP A 139 -15.07 16.67 0.50
CA ASP A 139 -16.44 16.98 0.87
C ASP A 139 -17.08 17.85 -0.22
N ALA A 140 -18.37 17.67 -0.51
CA ALA A 140 -19.06 18.47 -1.52
C ALA A 140 -19.10 19.97 -1.17
N SER A 141 -18.93 20.32 0.10
CA SER A 141 -18.81 21.70 0.58
C SER A 141 -17.41 22.30 0.38
N GLU A 142 -16.40 21.48 0.07
CA GLU A 142 -15.03 21.93 -0.15
C GLU A 142 -14.73 22.10 -1.63
N SER A 143 -14.22 23.28 -2.00
CA SER A 143 -13.65 23.53 -3.32
C SER A 143 -12.15 23.71 -3.18
N VAL A 144 -11.39 22.67 -3.51
CA VAL A 144 -9.93 22.73 -3.57
C VAL A 144 -9.46 22.31 -4.95
N ALA A 145 -8.47 23.04 -5.47
CA ALA A 145 -7.75 22.67 -6.68
C ALA A 145 -6.28 22.46 -6.29
N TYR A 146 -5.71 21.34 -6.70
CA TYR A 146 -4.31 21.03 -6.49
C TYR A 146 -3.76 20.25 -7.69
N ALA A 147 -2.46 20.35 -7.89
CA ALA A 147 -1.72 19.55 -8.85
C ALA A 147 -0.90 18.52 -8.09
N LEU A 148 -1.08 17.24 -8.46
CA LEU A 148 -0.26 16.13 -7.95
C LEU A 148 0.45 15.44 -9.13
N SER A 149 1.77 15.42 -9.09
CA SER A 149 2.61 14.59 -9.95
C SER A 149 3.22 13.48 -9.11
N TYR A 150 2.53 12.34 -9.04
CA TYR A 150 2.99 11.17 -8.28
C TYR A 150 3.94 10.28 -9.11
N ARG A 151 5.09 9.91 -8.54
CA ARG A 151 6.12 9.08 -9.19
C ARG A 151 6.43 7.84 -8.33
N PRO A 152 5.70 6.73 -8.49
CA PRO A 152 5.82 5.57 -7.61
C PRO A 152 7.21 4.92 -7.59
N SER A 153 7.97 5.00 -8.69
CA SER A 153 9.35 4.48 -8.77
C SER A 153 10.41 5.47 -8.28
N GLN A 154 10.02 6.74 -8.08
CA GLN A 154 10.90 7.81 -7.60
C GLN A 154 10.11 8.69 -6.61
N PRO A 155 9.80 8.21 -5.41
CA PRO A 155 8.95 8.93 -4.45
C PRO A 155 9.42 10.37 -4.18
N GLN A 156 10.73 10.59 -4.15
CA GLN A 156 11.40 11.88 -3.98
C GLN A 156 11.08 12.90 -5.09
N ALA A 157 10.71 12.41 -6.29
CA ALA A 157 10.34 13.23 -7.44
C ALA A 157 8.83 13.55 -7.48
N THR A 158 8.08 13.11 -6.47
CA THR A 158 6.67 13.50 -6.29
C THR A 158 6.58 14.99 -6.06
N ARG A 159 5.57 15.62 -6.67
CA ARG A 159 5.29 17.06 -6.47
C ARG A 159 3.84 17.26 -6.16
N PHE A 160 3.57 18.14 -5.20
CA PHE A 160 2.23 18.52 -4.81
C PHE A 160 2.16 20.04 -4.60
N ALA A 161 1.15 20.68 -5.16
CA ALA A 161 0.94 22.11 -4.98
C ALA A 161 -0.56 22.45 -5.00
N TYR A 162 -1.00 23.34 -4.10
CA TYR A 162 -2.31 23.97 -4.22
C TYR A 162 -2.30 24.91 -5.42
N LEU A 163 -3.34 24.81 -6.23
CA LEU A 163 -3.64 25.80 -7.23
C LEU A 163 -4.44 26.88 -6.52
N SER A 164 -3.76 27.96 -6.13
CA SER A 164 -4.44 29.17 -5.68
C SER A 164 -5.44 29.55 -6.76
N TYR A 165 -6.73 29.59 -6.42
CA TYR A 165 -7.72 30.19 -7.30
C TYR A 165 -7.26 31.63 -7.55
N LEU A 166 -6.91 31.93 -8.81
CA LEU A 166 -6.88 33.30 -9.30
C LEU A 166 -8.34 33.79 -9.27
N ALA A 167 -8.79 34.21 -8.09
CA ALA A 167 -9.96 35.05 -7.97
C ALA A 167 -9.59 36.40 -8.60
N ASN A 168 -9.84 36.50 -9.91
CA ASN A 168 -10.07 37.78 -10.57
C ASN A 168 -11.49 38.26 -10.23
#